data_AF-A0A4Q5HJ23-F1
#
_entry.id   AF-A0A4Q5HJ23-F1
#
_cell.length_a   1.000
_cell.length_b   1.000
_cell.length_c   1.000
_cell.angle_alpha   90.00
_cell.angle_beta   90.00
_cell.angle_gamma   90.00
#
_symmetry.space_group_name_H-M   'P 1'
#
loop_
_entity.id
_entity.type
_entity.pdbx_description
1 polymer ?
#
loop_
_entity_poly.entity_id
_entity_poly.type
_entity_poly.pdbx_seq_one_letter_code
_entity_poly.pdbx_strand_id
1 'polypeptide(L)'
;MHTNPDSPRQKMINLMYIVLMALLALNVSSDVLNGFSLVDESLSRTTANSTVQNQSLYEGLAGANKRNPEKVGPWFERAVHVKNMSDSLYAYVDELKLRIVKEADGKDGDITNISNREDLEAASFVMLAPGRGQGKELFNRINQYRSEILAFVTDPVQQKIIRDNLSTEVPHKASAAGKNWQEYIFENTPVAAAVTLLTKLQSDVRYAEGEVLHLLTQNTDVQDVRVNQLQAYVIPTSQNVVRGGTYSARVILAAVDSTQRPSIYIAGKKQPDNAEGWFETVCNRTGEFSLDGYLELAQGNGEVLRREFSQKYTVVEPTATVSATMMNVLYAGYDNPISISVPGVPAGQVQASIVSGNGTLTRTGSGYIARPTAIGKDVVIRVMASVGGRTQSMGDYTYRVRQLPDPSPFIEYTEDGTPKRYRGGRGLSKAILMNTPGIVAAIDDGLLNINFRVLGFEAVFFDNMGNAVPEVSSGASFSTRQKDMFRRLSRGKRFYISRVRAVGPDGVERLLPTTLEVIVN
;
A
#
# COMPACT_ATOMS: atom_id res chain seq x y z
N MET A 1 103.02 48.81 -32.44
CA MET A 1 102.68 49.21 -33.82
C MET A 1 101.17 49.30 -33.90
N HIS A 2 100.67 50.49 -34.24
CA HIS A 2 99.26 50.88 -34.14
C HIS A 2 98.30 49.89 -34.78
N THR A 3 97.29 49.46 -34.03
CA THR A 3 96.05 48.93 -34.57
C THR A 3 95.37 50.06 -35.35
N ASN A 4 95.21 49.88 -36.65
CA ASN A 4 94.46 50.81 -37.48
C ASN A 4 93.02 50.89 -36.93
N PRO A 5 92.52 52.09 -36.56
CA PRO A 5 91.14 52.21 -36.15
C PRO A 5 90.25 51.96 -37.38
N ASP A 6 89.37 50.97 -37.28
CA ASP A 6 88.29 50.76 -38.25
C ASP A 6 87.63 52.10 -38.55
N SER A 7 87.56 52.46 -39.84
CA SER A 7 86.98 53.73 -40.27
C SER A 7 85.56 53.88 -39.68
N PRO A 8 85.08 55.10 -39.39
CA PRO A 8 83.74 55.31 -38.84
C PRO A 8 82.64 54.59 -39.62
N ARG A 9 82.82 54.46 -40.94
CA ARG A 9 81.94 53.69 -41.83
C ARG A 9 81.96 52.18 -41.52
N GLN A 10 83.13 51.60 -41.24
CA GLN A 10 83.28 50.19 -40.91
C GLN A 10 82.70 49.85 -39.53
N LYS A 11 82.84 50.78 -38.56
CA LYS A 11 82.15 50.68 -37.26
C LYS A 11 80.64 50.76 -37.39
N MET A 12 80.12 51.63 -38.27
CA MET A 12 78.68 51.68 -38.56
C MET A 12 78.19 50.40 -39.24
N ILE A 13 78.95 49.83 -40.19
CA ILE A 13 78.59 48.58 -40.85
C ILE A 13 78.60 47.42 -39.85
N ASN A 14 79.62 47.31 -39.00
CA ASN A 14 79.69 46.28 -37.96
C ASN A 14 78.58 46.43 -36.92
N LEU A 15 78.25 47.66 -36.51
CA LEU A 15 77.11 47.93 -35.63
C LEU A 15 75.80 47.51 -36.29
N MET A 16 75.61 47.82 -37.57
CA MET A 16 74.43 47.43 -38.33
C MET A 16 74.33 45.90 -38.47
N TYR A 17 75.45 45.21 -38.67
CA TYR A 17 75.47 43.74 -38.76
C TYR A 17 75.16 43.07 -37.41
N ILE A 18 75.66 43.64 -36.31
CA ILE A 18 75.33 43.19 -34.94
C ILE A 18 73.86 43.43 -34.64
N VAL A 19 73.32 44.61 -35.00
CA VAL A 19 71.89 44.93 -34.83
C VAL A 19 71.02 44.01 -35.69
N LEU A 20 71.40 43.74 -36.95
CA LEU A 20 70.67 42.83 -37.83
C LEU A 20 70.72 41.38 -37.32
N MET A 21 71.90 40.90 -36.89
CA MET A 21 72.06 39.58 -36.26
C MET A 21 71.26 39.47 -34.96
N ALA A 22 71.25 40.53 -34.13
CA ALA A 22 70.45 40.57 -32.92
C ALA A 22 68.94 40.54 -33.23
N LEU A 23 68.48 41.30 -34.23
CA LEU A 23 67.08 41.30 -34.68
C LEU A 23 66.65 39.94 -35.25
N LEU A 24 67.50 39.30 -36.07
CA LEU A 24 67.25 37.94 -36.56
C LEU A 24 67.24 36.89 -35.45
N ALA A 25 68.07 37.06 -34.42
CA ALA A 25 68.11 36.17 -33.26
C ALA A 25 66.95 36.41 -32.26
N LEU A 26 66.38 37.62 -32.23
CA LEU A 26 65.19 37.98 -31.45
C LEU A 26 63.89 37.46 -32.11
N ASN A 27 63.88 37.29 -33.43
CA ASN A 27 62.73 36.73 -34.13
C ASN A 27 62.61 35.22 -33.92
N VAL A 28 61.38 34.79 -33.60
CA VAL A 28 61.05 33.38 -33.41
C VAL A 28 61.11 32.67 -34.77
N SER A 29 61.65 31.44 -34.80
CA SER A 29 61.68 30.62 -36.02
C SER A 29 60.27 30.41 -36.58
N SER A 30 60.12 30.52 -37.91
CA SER A 30 58.85 30.29 -38.62
C SER A 30 58.27 28.90 -38.37
N ASP A 31 59.11 27.89 -38.19
CA ASP A 31 58.67 26.52 -37.87
C ASP A 31 58.02 26.44 -36.47
N VAL A 32 58.51 27.22 -35.51
CA VAL A 32 57.94 27.29 -34.16
C VAL A 32 56.58 28.00 -34.19
N LEU A 33 56.45 29.07 -34.99
CA LEU A 33 55.18 29.77 -35.19
C LEU A 33 54.12 28.90 -35.89
N ASN A 34 54.53 28.10 -36.87
CA ASN A 34 53.66 27.08 -37.49
C ASN A 34 53.21 26.02 -36.48
N GLY A 35 54.09 25.63 -35.54
CA GLY A 35 53.74 24.76 -34.42
C GLY A 35 52.59 25.31 -33.57
N PHE A 36 52.60 26.62 -33.26
CA PHE A 36 51.49 27.26 -32.54
C PHE A 36 50.18 27.23 -33.35
N SER A 37 50.23 27.53 -34.65
CA SER A 37 49.04 27.45 -35.51
C SER A 37 48.43 26.04 -35.56
N LEU A 38 49.25 24.98 -35.60
CA LEU A 38 48.75 23.59 -35.56
C LEU A 38 48.07 23.25 -34.22
N VAL A 39 48.61 23.76 -33.12
CA VAL A 39 48.00 23.59 -31.79
C VAL A 39 46.69 24.36 -31.70
N ASP A 40 46.65 25.60 -32.20
CA ASP A 40 45.45 26.44 -32.24
C ASP A 40 44.33 25.79 -33.06
N GLU A 41 44.64 25.26 -34.25
CA GLU A 41 43.67 24.55 -35.08
C GLU A 41 43.11 23.31 -34.37
N SER A 42 43.96 22.55 -33.68
CA SER A 42 43.55 21.38 -32.91
C SER A 42 42.65 21.75 -31.72
N LEU A 43 42.98 22.82 -30.99
CA LEU A 43 42.18 23.34 -29.89
C LEU A 43 40.84 23.89 -30.39
N SER A 44 40.84 24.61 -31.52
CA SER A 44 39.63 25.13 -32.15
C SER A 44 38.68 24.01 -32.57
N ARG A 45 39.21 22.95 -33.20
CA ARG A 45 38.43 21.75 -33.54
C ARG A 45 37.87 21.05 -32.30
N THR A 46 38.66 20.92 -31.23
CA THR A 46 38.21 20.33 -29.96
C THR A 46 37.09 21.16 -29.34
N THR A 47 37.24 22.48 -29.34
CA THR A 47 36.27 23.45 -28.84
C THR A 47 34.95 23.37 -29.62
N ALA A 48 35.02 23.27 -30.96
CA ALA A 48 33.84 23.08 -31.80
C ALA A 48 33.10 21.77 -31.49
N ASN A 49 33.83 20.66 -31.31
CA ASN A 49 33.25 19.38 -30.94
C ASN A 49 32.55 19.44 -29.56
N SER A 50 33.21 20.04 -28.56
CA SER A 50 32.60 20.24 -27.23
C SER A 50 31.36 21.12 -27.30
N THR A 51 31.35 22.14 -28.15
CA THR A 51 30.19 23.02 -28.34
C THR A 51 28.99 22.24 -28.91
N VAL A 52 29.21 21.36 -29.88
CA VAL A 52 28.16 20.49 -30.44
C VAL A 52 27.64 19.50 -29.38
N GLN A 53 28.54 18.91 -28.58
CA GLN A 53 28.14 18.02 -27.49
C GLN A 53 27.31 18.75 -26.42
N ASN A 54 27.76 19.92 -25.96
CA ASN A 54 27.03 20.74 -24.99
C ASN A 54 25.65 21.15 -25.53
N GLN A 55 25.56 21.53 -26.81
CA GLN A 55 24.29 21.87 -27.45
C GLN A 55 23.29 20.70 -27.44
N SER A 56 23.76 19.48 -27.71
CA SER A 56 22.91 18.28 -27.62
C SER A 56 22.39 18.04 -26.19
N LEU A 57 23.20 18.30 -25.16
CA LEU A 57 22.78 18.17 -23.76
C LEU A 57 21.71 19.21 -23.40
N TYR A 58 21.87 20.47 -23.85
CA TYR A 58 20.86 21.52 -23.67
C TYR A 58 19.53 21.15 -24.31
N GLU A 59 19.53 20.61 -25.53
CA GLU A 59 18.33 20.18 -26.23
C GLU A 59 17.62 19.03 -25.51
N GLY A 60 18.39 18.07 -24.98
CA GLY A 60 17.87 16.99 -24.13
C GLY A 60 17.17 17.51 -22.87
N LEU A 61 17.83 18.43 -22.14
CA LEU A 61 17.27 19.07 -20.94
C LEU A 61 16.03 19.92 -21.26
N ALA A 62 16.02 20.66 -22.37
CA ALA A 62 14.87 21.43 -22.81
C ALA A 62 13.66 20.52 -23.16
N GLY A 63 13.93 19.38 -23.81
CA GLY A 63 12.93 18.35 -24.08
C GLY A 63 12.36 17.74 -22.79
N ALA A 64 13.22 17.43 -21.82
CA ALA A 64 12.82 16.92 -20.52
C ALA A 64 11.99 17.95 -19.72
N ASN A 65 12.35 19.24 -19.79
CA ASN A 65 11.61 20.32 -19.13
C ASN A 65 10.20 20.50 -19.69
N LYS A 66 10.01 20.34 -21.01
CA LYS A 66 8.67 20.37 -21.61
C LYS A 66 7.77 19.22 -21.12
N ARG A 67 8.34 18.07 -20.79
CA ARG A 67 7.60 16.89 -20.29
C ARG A 67 7.28 17.00 -18.81
N ASN A 68 8.22 17.48 -18.00
CA ASN A 68 8.06 17.60 -16.55
C ASN A 68 8.68 18.91 -16.02
N PRO A 69 7.95 20.04 -16.13
CA PRO A 69 8.47 21.35 -15.73
C PRO A 69 8.77 21.45 -14.24
N GLU A 70 7.99 20.79 -13.38
CA GLU A 70 8.19 20.85 -11.92
C GLU A 70 9.49 20.18 -11.49
N LYS A 71 9.85 19.04 -12.11
CA LYS A 71 11.09 18.32 -11.78
C LYS A 71 12.31 18.97 -12.41
N VAL A 72 12.22 19.32 -13.69
CA VAL A 72 13.39 19.68 -14.51
C VAL A 72 13.61 21.20 -14.53
N GLY A 73 12.59 22.01 -14.25
CA GLY A 73 12.66 23.48 -14.27
C GLY A 73 13.86 24.06 -13.53
N PRO A 74 14.08 23.73 -12.23
CA PRO A 74 15.23 24.26 -11.48
C PRO A 74 16.59 23.85 -12.06
N TRP A 75 16.69 22.67 -12.67
CA TRP A 75 17.92 22.19 -13.29
C TRP A 75 18.15 22.84 -14.66
N PHE A 76 17.08 23.03 -15.41
CA PHE A 76 17.10 23.73 -16.70
C PHE A 76 17.50 25.19 -16.52
N GLU A 77 16.97 25.88 -15.50
CA GLU A 77 17.37 27.26 -15.17
C GLU A 77 18.87 27.36 -14.86
N ARG A 78 19.41 26.40 -14.08
CA ARG A 78 20.85 26.32 -13.80
C ARG A 78 21.66 26.05 -15.06
N ALA A 79 21.20 25.15 -15.93
CA ALA A 79 21.86 24.88 -17.20
C ALA A 79 21.90 26.14 -18.09
N VAL A 80 20.79 26.87 -18.20
CA VAL A 80 20.72 28.14 -18.95
C VAL A 80 21.65 29.20 -18.34
N HIS A 81 21.74 29.27 -17.01
CA HIS A 81 22.68 30.18 -16.34
C HIS A 81 24.13 29.86 -16.70
N VAL A 82 24.51 28.58 -16.65
CA VAL A 82 25.86 28.10 -17.03
C VAL A 82 26.14 28.46 -18.49
N LYS A 83 25.20 28.19 -19.41
CA LYS A 83 25.31 28.56 -20.83
C LYS A 83 25.64 30.03 -21.02
N ASN A 84 24.84 30.91 -20.43
CA ASN A 84 24.99 32.35 -20.58
C ASN A 84 26.34 32.85 -20.07
N MET A 85 26.80 32.30 -18.95
CA MET A 85 28.09 32.66 -18.35
C MET A 85 29.26 32.16 -19.21
N SER A 86 29.22 30.90 -19.68
CA SER A 86 30.23 30.31 -20.56
C SER A 86 30.30 31.05 -21.91
N ASP A 87 29.15 31.34 -22.52
CA ASP A 87 29.07 32.08 -23.79
C ASP A 87 29.58 33.52 -23.65
N SER A 88 29.29 34.18 -22.52
CA SER A 88 29.78 35.53 -22.23
C SER A 88 31.32 35.58 -22.15
N LEU A 89 31.94 34.65 -21.41
CA LEU A 89 33.41 34.58 -21.33
C LEU A 89 34.01 34.16 -22.67
N TYR A 90 33.42 33.19 -23.36
CA TYR A 90 33.88 32.72 -24.67
C TYR A 90 33.91 33.85 -25.71
N ALA A 91 32.81 34.61 -25.82
CA ALA A 91 32.68 35.71 -26.77
C ALA A 91 33.65 36.86 -26.43
N TYR A 92 33.84 37.14 -25.14
CA TYR A 92 34.84 38.13 -24.71
C TYR A 92 36.26 37.72 -25.09
N VAL A 93 36.63 36.45 -24.91
CA VAL A 93 37.93 35.93 -25.34
C VAL A 93 38.09 36.01 -26.87
N ASP A 94 37.03 35.73 -27.62
CA ASP A 94 37.04 35.83 -29.09
C ASP A 94 37.25 37.27 -29.55
N GLU A 95 36.61 38.24 -28.88
CA GLU A 95 36.84 39.66 -29.10
C GLU A 95 38.30 40.06 -28.82
N LEU A 96 38.91 39.54 -27.75
CA LEU A 96 40.31 39.81 -27.44
C LEU A 96 41.25 39.24 -28.50
N LYS A 97 41.01 38.02 -28.98
CA LYS A 97 41.78 37.43 -30.11
C LYS A 97 41.71 38.33 -31.33
N LEU A 98 40.51 38.79 -31.70
CA LEU A 98 40.32 39.68 -32.84
C LEU A 98 41.06 41.02 -32.67
N ARG A 99 41.01 41.61 -31.48
CA ARG A 99 41.70 42.87 -31.18
C ARG A 99 43.22 42.74 -31.29
N ILE A 100 43.79 41.64 -30.76
CA ILE A 100 45.24 41.36 -30.84
C ILE A 100 45.66 41.20 -32.31
N VAL A 101 44.92 40.43 -33.09
CA VAL A 101 45.25 40.21 -34.51
C VAL A 101 45.11 41.49 -35.32
N LYS A 102 44.10 42.32 -35.05
CA LYS A 102 43.95 43.63 -35.72
C LYS A 102 45.03 44.63 -35.37
N GLU A 103 45.57 44.56 -34.15
CA GLU A 103 46.71 45.40 -33.78
C GLU A 103 47.98 44.97 -34.52
N ALA A 104 48.16 43.66 -34.75
CA ALA A 104 49.32 43.11 -35.45
C ALA A 104 49.25 43.26 -36.98
N ASP A 105 48.13 42.88 -37.61
CA ASP A 105 47.96 42.80 -39.06
C ASP A 105 47.24 44.03 -39.67
N GLY A 106 46.68 44.90 -38.82
CA GLY A 106 45.88 46.05 -39.23
C GLY A 106 44.38 45.75 -39.31
N LYS A 107 43.61 46.66 -39.93
CA LYS A 107 42.13 46.65 -39.88
C LYS A 107 41.48 45.39 -40.46
N ASP A 108 42.14 44.75 -41.43
CA ASP A 108 41.66 43.56 -42.14
C ASP A 108 42.26 42.25 -41.57
N GLY A 109 42.86 42.28 -40.38
CA GLY A 109 43.42 41.11 -39.71
C GLY A 109 42.36 40.03 -39.41
N ASP A 110 42.69 38.78 -39.73
CA ASP A 110 41.85 37.60 -39.54
C ASP A 110 42.52 36.61 -38.57
N ILE A 111 41.74 36.13 -37.60
CA ILE A 111 42.16 35.13 -36.61
C ILE A 111 42.65 33.85 -37.28
N THR A 112 42.08 33.46 -38.43
CA THR A 112 42.44 32.21 -39.11
C THR A 112 43.73 32.31 -39.93
N ASN A 113 44.13 33.52 -40.32
CA ASN A 113 45.31 33.74 -41.14
C ASN A 113 46.10 34.98 -40.70
N ILE A 114 46.76 34.83 -39.55
CA ILE A 114 47.62 35.87 -38.98
C ILE A 114 48.88 36.01 -39.83
N SER A 115 49.23 37.23 -40.25
CA SER A 115 50.43 37.51 -41.05
C SER A 115 51.66 37.78 -40.18
N ASN A 116 51.54 38.70 -39.22
CA ASN A 116 52.60 39.12 -38.30
C ASN A 116 52.57 38.29 -37.00
N ARG A 117 52.80 36.99 -37.13
CA ARG A 117 52.67 36.01 -36.03
C ARG A 117 53.71 36.18 -34.92
N GLU A 118 54.86 36.72 -35.28
CA GLU A 118 56.03 36.97 -34.45
C GLU A 118 55.94 38.26 -33.62
N ASP A 119 54.96 39.13 -33.89
CA ASP A 119 54.82 40.41 -33.21
C ASP A 119 54.65 40.21 -31.69
N LEU A 120 55.50 40.89 -30.91
CA LEU A 120 55.55 40.81 -29.44
C LEU A 120 54.79 41.98 -28.76
N GLU A 121 54.51 43.05 -29.51
CA GLU A 121 53.94 44.30 -29.03
C GLU A 121 52.40 44.23 -29.03
N ALA A 122 51.79 43.68 -30.09
CA ALA A 122 50.33 43.70 -30.26
C ALA A 122 49.56 43.08 -29.08
N ALA A 123 49.99 41.90 -28.60
CA ALA A 123 49.38 41.25 -27.43
C ALA A 123 49.60 42.07 -26.14
N SER A 124 50.81 42.59 -25.95
CA SER A 124 51.17 43.45 -24.82
C SER A 124 50.33 44.74 -24.80
N PHE A 125 50.11 45.36 -25.95
CA PHE A 125 49.33 46.58 -26.07
C PHE A 125 47.86 46.36 -25.72
N VAL A 126 47.21 45.36 -26.32
CA VAL A 126 45.77 45.09 -26.07
C VAL A 126 45.53 44.66 -24.62
N MET A 127 46.43 43.87 -24.03
CA MET A 127 46.24 43.29 -22.71
C MET A 127 46.75 44.16 -21.56
N LEU A 128 47.83 44.91 -21.76
CA LEU A 128 48.58 45.59 -20.69
C LEU A 128 48.63 47.12 -20.83
N ALA A 129 48.05 47.71 -21.88
CA ALA A 129 48.09 49.17 -22.07
C ALA A 129 47.59 49.95 -20.83
N PRO A 130 48.32 50.99 -20.37
CA PRO A 130 47.91 51.80 -19.23
C PRO A 130 46.51 52.41 -19.44
N GLY A 131 45.55 52.06 -18.57
CA GLY A 131 44.18 52.58 -18.59
C GLY A 131 43.24 51.98 -19.65
N ARG A 132 43.73 51.19 -20.60
CA ARG A 132 42.91 50.52 -21.66
C ARG A 132 43.10 49.01 -21.75
N GLY A 133 44.12 48.47 -21.10
CA GLY A 133 44.48 47.05 -21.13
C GLY A 133 43.35 46.16 -20.61
N GLN A 134 43.01 45.14 -21.39
CA GLN A 134 41.91 44.23 -21.09
C GLN A 134 42.31 43.03 -20.21
N GLY A 135 43.60 42.88 -19.88
CA GLY A 135 44.13 41.75 -19.11
C GLY A 135 43.53 41.63 -17.72
N LYS A 136 43.33 42.76 -17.02
CA LYS A 136 42.73 42.76 -15.68
C LYS A 136 41.26 42.34 -15.70
N GLU A 137 40.53 42.79 -16.71
CA GLU A 137 39.13 42.42 -16.90
C GLU A 137 39.00 40.94 -17.25
N LEU A 138 39.87 40.42 -18.12
CA LEU A 138 39.93 38.99 -18.42
C LEU A 138 40.22 38.16 -17.15
N PHE A 139 41.20 38.57 -16.35
CA PHE A 139 41.53 37.92 -15.09
C PHE A 139 40.32 37.88 -14.14
N ASN A 140 39.60 38.99 -13.99
CA ASN A 140 38.41 39.04 -13.14
C ASN A 140 37.31 38.11 -13.64
N ARG A 141 37.04 38.11 -14.94
CA ARG A 141 36.01 37.26 -15.57
C ARG A 141 36.33 35.77 -15.45
N ILE A 142 37.59 35.37 -15.62
CA ILE A 142 38.02 33.98 -15.42
C ILE A 142 37.79 33.56 -13.96
N ASN A 143 38.17 34.42 -13.01
CA ASN A 143 37.98 34.13 -11.59
C ASN A 143 36.52 34.03 -11.19
N GLN A 144 35.69 34.95 -11.69
CA GLN A 144 34.25 34.91 -11.48
C GLN A 144 33.66 33.62 -12.07
N TYR A 145 33.94 33.34 -13.35
CA TYR A 145 33.49 32.12 -14.02
C TYR A 145 33.87 30.85 -13.26
N ARG A 146 35.14 30.75 -12.85
CA ARG A 146 35.66 29.63 -12.07
C ARG A 146 34.91 29.48 -10.74
N SER A 147 34.68 30.58 -10.02
CA SER A 147 33.99 30.53 -8.73
C SER A 147 32.54 30.08 -8.86
N GLU A 148 31.83 30.53 -9.90
CA GLU A 148 30.45 30.18 -10.16
C GLU A 148 30.30 28.75 -10.67
N ILE A 149 31.16 28.31 -11.60
CA ILE A 149 31.17 26.91 -12.09
C ILE A 149 31.45 25.92 -10.97
N LEU A 150 32.42 26.20 -10.10
CA LEU A 150 32.76 25.30 -9.00
C LEU A 150 31.62 25.14 -7.99
N ALA A 151 30.69 26.10 -7.91
CA ALA A 151 29.50 25.98 -7.08
C ALA A 151 28.50 24.92 -7.59
N PHE A 152 28.54 24.58 -8.89
CA PHE A 152 27.66 23.57 -9.48
C PHE A 152 28.24 22.15 -9.48
N VAL A 153 29.55 22.01 -9.27
CA VAL A 153 30.26 20.71 -9.29
C VAL A 153 30.37 20.18 -7.87
N THR A 154 29.83 18.99 -7.60
CA THR A 154 29.88 18.37 -6.26
C THR A 154 31.05 17.42 -6.07
N ASP A 155 31.57 16.82 -7.15
CA ASP A 155 32.67 15.86 -7.10
C ASP A 155 34.01 16.58 -6.82
N PRO A 156 34.72 16.25 -5.71
CA PRO A 156 36.01 16.85 -5.39
C PRO A 156 37.08 16.66 -6.47
N VAL A 157 37.04 15.56 -7.23
CA VAL A 157 38.03 15.29 -8.29
C VAL A 157 37.80 16.22 -9.47
N GLN A 158 36.57 16.29 -9.98
CA GLN A 158 36.22 17.23 -11.06
C GLN A 158 36.42 18.69 -10.65
N GLN A 159 36.07 19.07 -9.41
CA GLN A 159 36.35 20.42 -8.90
C GLN A 159 37.85 20.78 -8.97
N LYS A 160 38.72 19.83 -8.64
CA LYS A 160 40.17 20.04 -8.73
C LYS A 160 40.61 20.24 -10.19
N ILE A 161 40.15 19.38 -11.10
CA ILE A 161 40.51 19.47 -12.54
C ILE A 161 40.10 20.83 -13.11
N ILE A 162 38.86 21.27 -12.85
CA ILE A 162 38.36 22.56 -13.37
C ILE A 162 39.14 23.73 -12.75
N ARG A 163 39.47 23.67 -11.45
CA ARG A 163 40.27 24.68 -10.78
C ARG A 163 41.67 24.79 -11.38
N ASP A 164 42.29 23.66 -11.67
CA ASP A 164 43.65 23.57 -12.22
C ASP A 164 43.67 24.05 -13.69
N ASN A 165 42.68 23.67 -14.50
CA ASN A 165 42.57 24.10 -15.91
C ASN A 165 42.36 25.61 -16.05
N LEU A 166 41.52 26.20 -15.20
CA LEU A 166 41.20 27.64 -15.14
C LEU A 166 42.08 28.39 -14.12
N SER A 167 43.27 27.87 -13.81
CA SER A 167 44.16 28.51 -12.84
C SER A 167 44.75 29.80 -13.38
N THR A 168 44.64 30.87 -12.59
CA THR A 168 45.29 32.15 -12.82
C THR A 168 46.50 32.37 -11.90
N GLU A 169 47.06 31.29 -11.35
CA GLU A 169 48.24 31.35 -10.47
C GLU A 169 49.53 31.46 -11.28
N VAL A 170 50.43 32.34 -10.84
CA VAL A 170 51.73 32.55 -11.48
C VAL A 170 52.76 31.59 -10.87
N PRO A 171 53.50 30.80 -11.67
CA PRO A 171 54.53 29.88 -11.16
C PRO A 171 55.64 30.63 -10.42
N HIS A 172 56.16 30.06 -9.32
CA HIS A 172 57.34 30.58 -8.61
C HIS A 172 58.65 30.24 -9.37
N LYS A 173 58.83 30.82 -10.56
CA LYS A 173 60.05 30.73 -11.36
C LYS A 173 60.74 32.09 -11.46
N ALA A 174 62.05 32.11 -11.67
CA ALA A 174 62.84 33.34 -11.79
C ALA A 174 62.32 34.28 -12.90
N SER A 175 61.74 33.74 -13.98
CA SER A 175 61.12 34.51 -15.08
C SER A 175 59.76 35.14 -14.73
N ALA A 176 59.19 34.81 -13.58
CA ALA A 176 57.86 35.23 -13.16
C ALA A 176 57.89 36.12 -11.90
N ALA A 177 59.08 36.46 -11.39
CA ALA A 177 59.24 37.24 -10.18
C ALA A 177 58.68 38.66 -10.34
N GLY A 178 57.68 39.01 -9.52
CA GLY A 178 57.07 40.34 -9.48
C GLY A 178 56.02 40.64 -10.56
N LYS A 179 55.69 39.68 -11.43
CA LYS A 179 54.68 39.84 -12.49
C LYS A 179 53.29 39.40 -12.03
N ASN A 180 52.26 40.16 -12.42
CA ASN A 180 50.87 39.73 -12.30
C ASN A 180 50.53 38.67 -13.37
N TRP A 181 49.44 37.92 -13.22
CA TRP A 181 49.05 36.84 -14.18
C TRP A 181 49.01 37.31 -15.63
N GLN A 182 48.37 38.45 -15.89
CA GLN A 182 48.28 39.02 -17.24
C GLN A 182 49.63 39.44 -17.81
N GLU A 183 50.54 39.98 -16.99
CA GLU A 183 51.90 40.34 -17.41
C GLU A 183 52.71 39.08 -17.71
N TYR A 184 52.56 38.04 -16.88
CA TYR A 184 53.23 36.76 -17.10
C TYR A 184 52.80 36.07 -18.40
N ILE A 185 51.53 36.18 -18.78
CA ILE A 185 50.96 35.49 -19.95
C ILE A 185 51.11 36.28 -21.25
N PHE A 186 51.01 37.62 -21.21
CA PHE A 186 50.89 38.43 -22.42
C PHE A 186 52.06 39.39 -22.68
N GLU A 187 52.95 39.63 -21.71
CA GLU A 187 54.11 40.50 -21.92
C GLU A 187 55.16 39.80 -22.80
N ASN A 188 55.64 40.47 -23.84
CA ASN A 188 56.63 39.95 -24.80
C ASN A 188 56.26 38.58 -25.37
N THR A 189 54.96 38.32 -25.55
CA THR A 189 54.45 37.05 -26.07
C THR A 189 54.05 37.23 -27.53
N PRO A 190 54.56 36.40 -28.46
CA PRO A 190 54.17 36.46 -29.86
C PRO A 190 52.66 36.34 -30.03
N VAL A 191 52.10 37.07 -31.00
CA VAL A 191 50.66 37.02 -31.32
C VAL A 191 50.16 35.59 -31.51
N ALA A 192 50.91 34.74 -32.24
CA ALA A 192 50.53 33.34 -32.43
C ALA A 192 50.38 32.58 -31.11
N ALA A 193 51.28 32.82 -30.14
CA ALA A 193 51.23 32.19 -28.82
C ALA A 193 50.08 32.77 -27.97
N ALA A 194 49.88 34.09 -27.99
CA ALA A 194 48.80 34.75 -27.26
C ALA A 194 47.42 34.26 -27.72
N VAL A 195 47.20 34.18 -29.04
CA VAL A 195 45.96 33.65 -29.64
C VAL A 195 45.75 32.19 -29.25
N THR A 196 46.81 31.36 -29.32
CA THR A 196 46.74 29.94 -28.93
C THR A 196 46.35 29.77 -27.46
N LEU A 197 46.89 30.59 -26.56
CA LEU A 197 46.57 30.56 -25.13
C LEU A 197 45.11 30.97 -24.87
N LEU A 198 44.60 31.97 -25.60
CA LEU A 198 43.19 32.37 -25.54
C LEU A 198 42.27 31.27 -26.09
N THR A 199 42.65 30.57 -27.16
CA THR A 199 41.91 29.41 -27.67
C THR A 199 41.92 28.25 -26.67
N LYS A 200 43.04 28.02 -25.97
CA LYS A 200 43.10 27.04 -24.87
C LYS A 200 42.11 27.39 -23.77
N LEU A 201 42.02 28.67 -23.38
CA LEU A 201 41.03 29.14 -22.40
C LEU A 201 39.59 28.90 -22.89
N GLN A 202 39.29 29.18 -24.17
CA GLN A 202 37.98 28.88 -24.77
C GLN A 202 37.65 27.37 -24.68
N SER A 203 38.62 26.51 -24.96
CA SER A 203 38.48 25.05 -24.81
C SER A 203 38.19 24.65 -23.37
N ASP A 204 38.90 25.20 -22.40
CA ASP A 204 38.68 24.90 -20.97
C ASP A 204 37.30 25.35 -20.49
N VAL A 205 36.83 26.50 -20.98
CA VAL A 205 35.47 27.01 -20.70
C VAL A 205 34.41 26.03 -21.20
N ARG A 206 34.52 25.54 -22.45
CA ARG A 206 33.59 24.56 -23.02
C ARG A 206 33.67 23.20 -22.34
N TYR A 207 34.86 22.79 -21.93
CA TYR A 207 35.04 21.58 -21.15
C TYR A 207 34.35 21.67 -19.78
N ALA A 208 34.61 22.75 -19.02
CA ALA A 208 33.99 22.96 -17.72
C ALA A 208 32.46 23.08 -17.80
N GLU A 209 31.95 23.75 -18.85
CA GLU A 209 30.52 23.77 -19.17
C GLU A 209 29.96 22.36 -19.35
N GLY A 210 30.62 21.53 -20.18
CA GLY A 210 30.18 20.16 -20.46
C GLY A 210 30.11 19.27 -19.22
N GLU A 211 31.11 19.35 -18.33
CA GLU A 211 31.12 18.60 -17.07
C GLU A 211 29.93 18.98 -16.16
N VAL A 212 29.64 20.29 -16.04
CA VAL A 212 28.47 20.75 -15.29
C VAL A 212 27.18 20.24 -15.93
N LEU A 213 27.05 20.30 -17.26
CA LEU A 213 25.86 19.81 -17.97
C LEU A 213 25.66 18.31 -17.79
N HIS A 214 26.74 17.52 -17.81
CA HIS A 214 26.65 16.09 -17.52
C HIS A 214 26.13 15.82 -16.11
N LEU A 215 26.61 16.55 -15.10
CA LEU A 215 26.11 16.44 -13.73
C LEU A 215 24.64 16.86 -13.60
N LEU A 216 24.26 17.98 -14.24
CA LEU A 216 22.87 18.45 -14.23
C LEU A 216 21.94 17.42 -14.90
N THR A 217 22.37 16.83 -16.01
CA THR A 217 21.61 15.80 -16.74
C THR A 217 21.50 14.50 -15.96
N GLN A 218 22.58 14.04 -15.32
CA GLN A 218 22.54 12.87 -14.44
C GLN A 218 21.56 13.07 -13.28
N ASN A 219 21.56 14.24 -12.64
CA ASN A 219 20.62 14.54 -11.57
C ASN A 219 19.14 14.56 -12.02
N THR A 220 18.88 14.80 -13.31
CA THR A 220 17.54 14.67 -13.89
C THR A 220 17.15 13.24 -14.27
N ASP A 221 18.12 12.43 -14.73
CA ASP A 221 17.95 11.03 -15.18
C ASP A 221 18.00 9.99 -14.07
N VAL A 222 18.44 10.34 -12.85
CA VAL A 222 18.39 9.42 -11.69
C VAL A 222 16.92 9.13 -11.33
N GLN A 223 16.47 8.02 -11.91
CA GLN A 223 15.25 7.24 -11.69
C GLN A 223 13.94 7.92 -12.11
N ASP A 224 13.37 7.41 -13.20
CA ASP A 224 12.02 7.67 -13.70
C ASP A 224 10.91 7.20 -12.74
N VAL A 225 11.27 6.57 -11.62
CA VAL A 225 10.40 6.30 -10.47
C VAL A 225 11.11 6.89 -9.24
N ARG A 226 10.67 8.06 -8.77
CA ARG A 226 11.20 8.62 -7.53
C ARG A 226 10.44 8.01 -6.35
N VAL A 227 11.15 7.24 -5.55
CA VAL A 227 10.68 6.88 -4.22
C VAL A 227 10.76 8.13 -3.35
N ASN A 228 9.64 8.82 -3.15
CA ASN A 228 9.58 9.97 -2.24
C ASN A 228 9.06 9.59 -0.85
N GLN A 229 8.33 8.47 -0.74
CA GLN A 229 7.80 7.98 0.52
C GLN A 229 8.13 6.50 0.70
N LEU A 230 8.81 6.20 1.79
CA LEU A 230 9.04 4.84 2.26
C LEU A 230 8.07 4.57 3.40
N GLN A 231 7.16 3.62 3.20
CA GLN A 231 6.16 3.25 4.19
C GLN A 231 6.21 1.74 4.45
N ALA A 232 6.13 1.34 5.71
CA ALA A 232 6.03 -0.05 6.09
C ALA A 232 4.56 -0.48 6.06
N TYR A 233 4.27 -1.55 5.31
CA TYR A 233 2.96 -2.16 5.23
C TYR A 233 2.98 -3.54 5.87
N VAL A 234 1.94 -3.82 6.67
CA VAL A 234 1.72 -5.13 7.28
C VAL A 234 0.56 -5.79 6.56
N ILE A 235 0.83 -6.90 5.88
CA ILE A 235 -0.17 -7.67 5.14
C ILE A 235 -0.49 -8.93 5.95
N PRO A 236 -1.57 -8.95 6.75
CA PRO A 236 -1.99 -10.15 7.48
C PRO A 236 -2.59 -11.19 6.53
N THR A 237 -2.41 -12.49 6.85
CA THR A 237 -3.14 -13.56 6.15
C THR A 237 -4.63 -13.57 6.50
N SER A 238 -4.97 -13.19 7.74
CA SER A 238 -6.34 -12.93 8.22
C SER A 238 -6.31 -11.86 9.30
N GLN A 239 -7.24 -10.91 9.25
CA GLN A 239 -7.44 -9.93 10.33
C GLN A 239 -8.24 -10.51 11.51
N ASN A 240 -9.02 -11.58 11.27
CA ASN A 240 -9.79 -12.26 12.29
C ASN A 240 -9.07 -13.53 12.73
N VAL A 241 -8.65 -13.57 14.00
CA VAL A 241 -7.94 -14.72 14.59
C VAL A 241 -8.66 -15.18 15.85
N VAL A 242 -8.88 -16.48 15.98
CA VAL A 242 -9.45 -17.09 17.19
C VAL A 242 -8.38 -17.11 18.30
N ARG A 243 -8.78 -16.84 19.55
CA ARG A 243 -7.90 -16.90 20.72
C ARG A 243 -7.15 -18.24 20.77
N GLY A 244 -5.82 -18.23 20.80
CA GLY A 244 -4.98 -19.44 20.76
C GLY A 244 -4.52 -19.89 19.37
N GLY A 245 -5.03 -19.26 18.30
CA GLY A 245 -4.53 -19.40 16.94
C GLY A 245 -3.25 -18.60 16.69
N THR A 246 -2.56 -18.89 15.58
CA THR A 246 -1.37 -18.16 15.13
C THR A 246 -1.74 -16.99 14.24
N TYR A 247 -1.32 -15.78 14.62
CA TYR A 247 -1.38 -14.61 13.74
C TYR A 247 -0.15 -14.61 12.82
N SER A 248 -0.36 -14.59 11.50
CA SER A 248 0.70 -14.53 10.50
C SER A 248 0.51 -13.30 9.62
N ALA A 249 1.55 -12.48 9.53
CA ALA A 249 1.55 -11.29 8.69
C ALA A 249 2.92 -11.11 8.03
N ARG A 250 2.93 -10.64 6.79
CA ARG A 250 4.15 -10.26 6.08
C ARG A 250 4.34 -8.75 6.23
N VAL A 251 5.47 -8.35 6.78
CA VAL A 251 5.86 -6.94 6.86
C VAL A 251 6.72 -6.63 5.64
N ILE A 252 6.32 -5.64 4.84
CA ILE A 252 7.04 -5.19 3.66
C ILE A 252 7.30 -3.70 3.74
N LEU A 253 8.43 -3.27 3.17
CA LEU A 253 8.69 -1.86 2.91
C LEU A 253 8.20 -1.55 1.50
N ALA A 254 7.23 -0.64 1.38
CA ALA A 254 6.79 -0.14 0.09
C ALA A 254 7.42 1.23 -0.16
N ALA A 255 7.98 1.35 -1.35
CA ALA A 255 8.48 2.57 -1.94
C ALA A 255 7.37 3.15 -2.83
N VAL A 256 6.77 4.26 -2.41
CA VAL A 256 5.67 4.91 -3.13
C VAL A 256 6.17 6.23 -3.72
N ASP A 257 5.69 6.57 -4.91
CA ASP A 257 5.83 7.89 -5.50
C ASP A 257 4.51 8.68 -5.36
N SER A 258 4.51 9.71 -4.51
CA SER A 258 3.37 10.62 -4.34
C SER A 258 3.09 11.54 -5.55
N THR A 259 4.03 11.67 -6.49
CA THR A 259 3.92 12.55 -7.66
C THR A 259 3.36 11.85 -8.90
N GLN A 260 3.76 10.60 -9.14
CA GLN A 260 3.21 9.77 -10.21
C GLN A 260 2.25 8.72 -9.64
N ARG A 261 0.94 8.99 -9.73
CA ARG A 261 -0.09 8.04 -9.30
C ARG A 261 -0.42 7.07 -10.45
N PRO A 262 -0.29 5.74 -10.24
CA PRO A 262 -0.63 4.76 -11.26
C PRO A 262 -2.14 4.68 -11.49
N SER A 263 -2.55 4.37 -12.71
CA SER A 263 -3.93 4.03 -13.03
C SER A 263 -4.22 2.59 -12.59
N ILE A 264 -5.25 2.40 -11.76
CA ILE A 264 -5.63 1.08 -11.23
C ILE A 264 -6.82 0.53 -12.01
N TYR A 265 -6.70 -0.71 -12.49
CA TYR A 265 -7.77 -1.43 -13.16
C TYR A 265 -8.15 -2.66 -12.35
N ILE A 266 -9.43 -2.77 -12.03
CA ILE A 266 -10.00 -3.91 -11.29
C ILE A 266 -11.18 -4.42 -12.10
N ALA A 267 -11.21 -5.73 -12.39
CA ALA A 267 -12.23 -6.34 -13.25
C ALA A 267 -12.45 -5.60 -14.59
N GLY A 268 -11.37 -5.08 -15.19
CA GLY A 268 -11.40 -4.35 -16.46
C GLY A 268 -11.91 -2.91 -16.40
N LYS A 269 -12.23 -2.37 -15.21
CA LYS A 269 -12.68 -0.98 -15.04
C LYS A 269 -11.59 -0.14 -14.36
N LYS A 270 -11.32 1.05 -14.92
CA LYS A 270 -10.43 2.05 -14.33
C LYS A 270 -11.07 2.59 -13.05
N GLN A 271 -10.31 2.58 -11.95
CA GLN A 271 -10.74 3.19 -10.69
C GLN A 271 -10.60 4.71 -10.73
N PRO A 272 -11.39 5.46 -9.93
CA PRO A 272 -11.30 6.91 -9.87
C PRO A 272 -9.91 7.36 -9.41
N ASP A 273 -9.32 8.35 -10.09
CA ASP A 273 -7.97 8.84 -9.78
C ASP A 273 -7.88 9.49 -8.38
N ASN A 274 -9.01 9.95 -7.82
CA ASN A 274 -9.11 10.56 -6.50
C ASN A 274 -9.20 9.55 -5.34
N ALA A 275 -9.32 8.25 -5.62
CA ALA A 275 -9.54 7.25 -4.58
C ALA A 275 -8.28 6.89 -3.78
N GLU A 276 -7.13 7.51 -4.03
CA GLU A 276 -5.84 7.17 -3.38
C GLU A 276 -5.48 5.66 -3.41
N GLY A 277 -6.03 4.92 -4.37
CA GLY A 277 -5.89 3.47 -4.46
C GLY A 277 -6.84 2.65 -3.58
N TRP A 278 -7.81 3.28 -2.91
CA TRP A 278 -8.89 2.61 -2.21
C TRP A 278 -9.87 1.97 -3.20
N PHE A 279 -10.19 0.70 -2.93
CA PHE A 279 -11.24 -0.04 -3.62
C PHE A 279 -12.28 -0.49 -2.60
N GLU A 280 -13.53 -0.06 -2.79
CA GLU A 280 -14.66 -0.44 -1.94
C GLU A 280 -15.75 -1.10 -2.77
N THR A 281 -16.25 -2.23 -2.29
CA THR A 281 -17.37 -2.95 -2.91
C THR A 281 -18.28 -3.55 -1.86
N VAL A 282 -19.59 -3.54 -2.13
CA VAL A 282 -20.59 -4.09 -1.22
C VAL A 282 -20.62 -5.62 -1.37
N CYS A 283 -20.29 -6.32 -0.29
CA CYS A 283 -20.21 -7.77 -0.25
C CYS A 283 -21.59 -8.40 0.08
N ASN A 284 -22.43 -8.62 -0.93
CA ASN A 284 -23.81 -9.11 -0.76
C ASN A 284 -23.95 -10.65 -0.66
N ARG A 285 -22.87 -11.41 -0.89
CA ARG A 285 -22.90 -12.87 -0.93
C ARG A 285 -21.80 -13.43 -0.04
N THR A 286 -22.13 -14.48 0.68
CA THR A 286 -21.19 -15.26 1.50
C THR A 286 -20.32 -16.14 0.61
N GLY A 287 -19.02 -16.26 0.91
CA GLY A 287 -18.09 -17.11 0.16
C GLY A 287 -16.67 -16.56 0.07
N GLU A 288 -15.82 -17.28 -0.66
CA GLU A 288 -14.48 -16.80 -1.04
C GLU A 288 -14.56 -16.06 -2.37
N PHE A 289 -13.93 -14.88 -2.43
CA PHE A 289 -13.86 -14.02 -3.60
C PHE A 289 -12.40 -13.66 -3.88
N SER A 290 -12.04 -13.45 -5.15
CA SER A 290 -10.74 -12.89 -5.55
C SER A 290 -10.92 -11.46 -6.04
N LEU A 291 -9.99 -10.61 -5.62
CA LEU A 291 -9.78 -9.28 -6.15
C LEU A 291 -8.62 -9.36 -7.14
N ASP A 292 -8.94 -9.38 -8.43
CA ASP A 292 -7.97 -9.46 -9.52
C ASP A 292 -7.93 -8.15 -10.30
N GLY A 293 -6.72 -7.67 -10.57
CA GLY A 293 -6.51 -6.39 -11.23
C GLY A 293 -5.07 -6.16 -11.66
N TYR A 294 -4.82 -4.98 -12.22
CA TYR A 294 -3.49 -4.55 -12.58
C TYR A 294 -3.31 -3.04 -12.41
N LEU A 295 -2.08 -2.65 -12.15
CA LEU A 295 -1.60 -1.28 -12.05
C LEU A 295 -0.87 -0.92 -13.35
N GLU A 296 -1.16 0.26 -13.91
CA GLU A 296 -0.43 0.85 -15.03
C GLU A 296 0.23 2.15 -14.58
N LEU A 297 1.54 2.24 -14.78
CA LEU A 297 2.33 3.45 -14.55
C LEU A 297 2.96 3.88 -15.88
N ALA A 298 2.67 5.11 -16.32
CA ALA A 298 3.32 5.68 -17.50
C ALA A 298 4.74 6.13 -17.13
N GLN A 299 5.75 5.49 -17.71
CA GLN A 299 7.14 5.89 -17.54
C GLN A 299 7.47 7.08 -18.45
N GLY A 300 8.47 7.89 -18.07
CA GLY A 300 8.83 9.13 -18.76
C GLY A 300 9.33 8.93 -20.20
N ASN A 301 9.68 7.69 -20.56
CA ASN A 301 10.06 7.24 -21.90
C ASN A 301 8.87 6.89 -22.83
N GLY A 302 7.62 6.95 -22.33
CA GLY A 302 6.42 6.57 -23.08
C GLY A 302 6.05 5.08 -22.99
N GLU A 303 6.84 4.25 -22.29
CA GLU A 303 6.47 2.88 -21.99
C GLU A 303 5.52 2.82 -20.76
N VAL A 304 4.58 1.87 -20.78
CA VAL A 304 3.66 1.67 -19.66
C VAL A 304 4.12 0.45 -18.86
N LEU A 305 4.49 0.68 -17.59
CA LEU A 305 4.81 -0.38 -16.66
C LEU A 305 3.53 -0.98 -16.09
N ARG A 306 3.25 -2.23 -16.45
CA ARG A 306 2.10 -2.98 -15.92
C ARG A 306 2.50 -3.95 -14.81
N ARG A 307 1.73 -4.00 -13.72
CA ARG A 307 1.89 -4.96 -12.61
C ARG A 307 0.55 -5.55 -12.21
N GLU A 308 0.43 -6.87 -12.28
CA GLU A 308 -0.79 -7.59 -11.94
C GLU A 308 -0.81 -7.95 -10.45
N PHE A 309 -2.00 -7.95 -9.85
CA PHE A 309 -2.21 -8.38 -8.48
C PHE A 309 -3.48 -9.23 -8.36
N SER A 310 -3.43 -10.17 -7.42
CA SER A 310 -4.55 -11.05 -7.07
C SER A 310 -4.54 -11.24 -5.55
N GLN A 311 -5.65 -10.89 -4.90
CA GLN A 311 -5.82 -11.04 -3.46
C GLN A 311 -7.16 -11.69 -3.15
N LYS A 312 -7.14 -12.79 -2.39
CA LYS A 312 -8.37 -13.45 -1.93
C LYS A 312 -8.92 -12.77 -0.68
N TYR A 313 -10.24 -12.67 -0.60
CA TYR A 313 -10.98 -12.22 0.58
C TYR A 313 -12.23 -13.08 0.81
N THR A 314 -12.60 -13.28 2.06
CA THR A 314 -13.74 -14.13 2.45
C THR A 314 -14.82 -13.28 3.09
N VAL A 315 -16.05 -13.45 2.63
CA VAL A 315 -17.24 -12.78 3.19
C VAL A 315 -17.99 -13.80 4.01
N VAL A 316 -18.20 -13.51 5.29
CA VAL A 316 -18.93 -14.35 6.24
C VAL A 316 -20.26 -13.71 6.59
N GLU A 317 -21.27 -14.54 6.87
CA GLU A 317 -22.56 -14.02 7.37
C GLU A 317 -22.37 -13.42 8.77
N PRO A 318 -23.06 -12.30 9.06
CA PRO A 318 -23.07 -11.76 10.41
C PRO A 318 -23.81 -12.73 11.34
N THR A 319 -23.07 -13.44 12.19
CA THR A 319 -23.66 -14.33 13.20
C THR A 319 -23.68 -13.63 14.55
N ALA A 320 -24.88 -13.47 15.13
CA ALA A 320 -25.04 -13.05 16.52
C ALA A 320 -25.77 -14.16 17.30
N THR A 321 -25.17 -14.66 18.37
CA THR A 321 -25.82 -15.66 19.23
C THR A 321 -26.67 -14.94 20.26
N VAL A 322 -27.98 -14.87 20.02
CA VAL A 322 -28.95 -14.39 21.01
C VAL A 322 -29.58 -15.60 21.68
N SER A 323 -29.11 -15.92 22.89
CA SER A 323 -29.67 -17.00 23.70
C SER A 323 -30.22 -16.44 25.00
N ALA A 324 -31.46 -16.79 25.34
CA ALA A 324 -32.02 -16.51 26.65
C ALA A 324 -31.28 -17.31 27.73
N THR A 325 -30.74 -16.64 28.74
CA THR A 325 -29.90 -17.25 29.79
C THR A 325 -30.63 -18.30 30.63
N MET A 326 -31.95 -18.18 30.78
CA MET A 326 -32.80 -19.16 31.50
C MET A 326 -33.25 -20.35 30.63
N MET A 327 -32.93 -20.36 29.33
CA MET A 327 -33.31 -21.44 28.41
C MET A 327 -32.24 -22.53 28.28
N ASN A 328 -31.18 -22.50 29.10
CA ASN A 328 -30.16 -23.55 29.14
C ASN A 328 -30.63 -24.81 29.88
N VAL A 329 -31.81 -25.32 29.52
CA VAL A 329 -32.46 -26.48 30.13
C VAL A 329 -32.64 -27.58 29.08
N LEU A 330 -32.27 -28.81 29.44
CA LEU A 330 -32.56 -30.01 28.66
C LEU A 330 -33.47 -30.93 29.48
N TYR A 331 -34.40 -31.60 28.80
CA TYR A 331 -35.30 -32.55 29.44
C TYR A 331 -34.75 -33.97 29.39
N ALA A 332 -34.66 -34.62 30.55
CA ALA A 332 -34.21 -36.01 30.63
C ALA A 332 -35.19 -36.96 29.92
N GLY A 333 -34.65 -37.97 29.23
CA GLY A 333 -35.45 -38.99 28.53
C GLY A 333 -36.18 -38.50 27.28
N TYR A 334 -35.98 -37.24 26.86
CA TYR A 334 -36.59 -36.63 25.69
C TYR A 334 -35.53 -36.17 24.68
N ASP A 335 -35.91 -36.06 23.41
CA ASP A 335 -35.03 -35.58 22.35
C ASP A 335 -35.00 -34.05 22.32
N ASN A 336 -33.90 -33.47 22.79
CA ASN A 336 -33.71 -32.02 22.83
C ASN A 336 -32.90 -31.57 21.61
N PRO A 337 -33.52 -30.91 20.61
CA PRO A 337 -32.78 -30.38 19.46
C PRO A 337 -31.93 -29.18 19.87
N ILE A 338 -30.67 -29.17 19.45
CA ILE A 338 -29.67 -28.13 19.71
C ILE A 338 -29.05 -27.72 18.37
N SER A 339 -28.98 -26.42 18.10
CA SER A 339 -28.19 -25.87 17.00
C SER A 339 -26.86 -25.37 17.51
N ILE A 340 -25.76 -25.76 16.86
CA ILE A 340 -24.40 -25.36 17.24
C ILE A 340 -23.74 -24.76 16.01
N SER A 341 -23.39 -23.47 16.09
CA SER A 341 -22.68 -22.73 15.05
C SER A 341 -21.48 -22.03 15.65
N VAL A 342 -20.33 -22.13 14.98
CA VAL A 342 -19.11 -21.41 15.36
C VAL A 342 -18.84 -20.36 14.28
N PRO A 343 -18.77 -19.05 14.62
CA PRO A 343 -18.49 -18.00 13.66
C PRO A 343 -17.20 -18.28 12.89
N GLY A 344 -17.26 -18.18 11.56
CA GLY A 344 -16.11 -18.38 10.68
C GLY A 344 -15.71 -19.84 10.45
N VAL A 345 -16.48 -20.83 10.93
CA VAL A 345 -16.22 -22.27 10.70
C VAL A 345 -17.44 -22.91 10.03
N PRO A 346 -17.28 -23.59 8.87
CA PRO A 346 -18.37 -24.32 8.23
C PRO A 346 -18.98 -25.39 9.16
N ALA A 347 -20.30 -25.59 9.11
CA ALA A 347 -21.01 -26.51 10.01
C ALA A 347 -20.51 -27.97 9.97
N GLY A 348 -19.91 -28.41 8.85
CA GLY A 348 -19.29 -29.74 8.72
C GLY A 348 -17.97 -29.90 9.50
N GLN A 349 -17.31 -28.79 9.85
CA GLN A 349 -16.05 -28.77 10.59
C GLN A 349 -16.24 -28.49 12.09
N VAL A 350 -17.50 -28.37 12.53
CA VAL A 350 -17.88 -28.26 13.94
C VAL A 350 -18.26 -29.64 14.46
N GLN A 351 -17.65 -30.04 15.57
CA GLN A 351 -17.93 -31.27 16.29
C GLN A 351 -18.31 -30.93 17.72
N ALA A 352 -19.33 -31.60 18.26
CA ALA A 352 -19.73 -31.43 19.64
C ALA A 352 -19.83 -32.78 20.33
N SER A 353 -19.48 -32.83 21.60
CA SER A 353 -19.58 -34.03 22.43
C SER A 353 -19.99 -33.68 23.86
N ILE A 354 -20.66 -34.62 24.53
CA ILE A 354 -20.98 -34.51 25.95
C ILE A 354 -19.77 -35.00 26.75
N VAL A 355 -19.22 -34.15 27.61
CA VAL A 355 -18.06 -34.47 28.46
C VAL A 355 -18.48 -34.98 29.83
N SER A 356 -19.62 -34.50 30.33
CA SER A 356 -20.16 -34.88 31.65
C SER A 356 -20.61 -36.35 31.79
N GLY A 357 -20.66 -37.12 30.69
CA GLY A 357 -21.15 -38.50 30.66
C GLY A 357 -22.66 -38.67 30.89
N ASN A 358 -23.42 -37.58 31.10
CA ASN A 358 -24.86 -37.63 31.33
C ASN A 358 -25.65 -37.58 30.02
N GLY A 359 -25.79 -38.74 29.36
CA GLY A 359 -26.62 -38.91 28.16
C GLY A 359 -25.84 -38.97 26.85
N THR A 360 -26.54 -38.77 25.74
CA THR A 360 -25.98 -38.88 24.38
C THR A 360 -26.22 -37.62 23.57
N LEU A 361 -25.30 -37.33 22.64
CA LEU A 361 -25.43 -36.25 21.67
C LEU A 361 -25.22 -36.82 20.28
N THR A 362 -26.24 -36.74 19.44
CA THR A 362 -26.23 -37.32 18.09
C THR A 362 -26.40 -36.23 17.05
N ARG A 363 -25.64 -36.30 15.95
CA ARG A 363 -25.71 -35.31 14.87
C ARG A 363 -26.86 -35.67 13.93
N THR A 364 -27.78 -34.73 13.71
CA THR A 364 -28.93 -34.91 12.83
C THR A 364 -29.01 -33.73 11.86
N GLY A 365 -28.64 -33.95 10.60
CA GLY A 365 -28.61 -32.89 9.58
C GLY A 365 -27.62 -31.77 9.92
N SER A 366 -28.12 -30.54 10.04
CA SER A 366 -27.36 -29.33 10.44
C SER A 366 -27.32 -29.10 11.96
N GLY A 367 -28.04 -29.89 12.75
CA GLY A 367 -28.13 -29.76 14.21
C GLY A 367 -27.70 -31.01 14.97
N TYR A 368 -27.92 -30.97 16.28
CA TYR A 368 -27.65 -32.06 17.21
C TYR A 368 -28.90 -32.37 18.03
N ILE A 369 -29.06 -33.61 18.45
CA ILE A 369 -30.10 -34.02 19.40
C ILE A 369 -29.40 -34.51 20.67
N ALA A 370 -29.67 -33.83 21.78
CA ALA A 370 -29.20 -34.21 23.10
C ALA A 370 -30.28 -35.00 23.84
N ARG A 371 -29.91 -36.17 24.37
CA ARG A 371 -30.78 -37.01 25.21
C ARG A 371 -30.10 -37.28 26.57
N PRO A 372 -30.32 -36.41 27.57
CA PRO A 372 -29.84 -36.61 28.94
C PRO A 372 -30.56 -37.78 29.63
N THR A 373 -29.90 -38.42 30.60
CA THR A 373 -30.46 -39.58 31.32
C THR A 373 -30.69 -39.30 32.81
N ALA A 374 -29.79 -38.58 33.48
CA ALA A 374 -29.87 -38.29 34.91
C ALA A 374 -30.44 -36.89 35.17
N ILE A 375 -31.54 -36.82 35.92
CA ILE A 375 -32.20 -35.58 36.34
C ILE A 375 -31.37 -34.90 37.45
N GLY A 376 -31.25 -33.57 37.41
CA GLY A 376 -30.54 -32.78 38.43
C GLY A 376 -29.02 -32.78 38.32
N LYS A 377 -28.45 -33.54 37.38
CA LYS A 377 -27.03 -33.45 37.01
C LYS A 377 -26.87 -32.66 35.73
N ASP A 378 -26.05 -31.62 35.76
CA ASP A 378 -25.80 -30.79 34.58
C ASP A 378 -25.12 -31.58 33.45
N VAL A 379 -25.46 -31.22 32.21
CA VAL A 379 -24.84 -31.73 30.99
C VAL A 379 -23.89 -30.68 30.45
N VAL A 380 -22.61 -31.04 30.32
CA VAL A 380 -21.59 -30.17 29.72
C VAL A 380 -21.34 -30.63 28.29
N ILE A 381 -21.67 -29.76 27.34
CA ILE A 381 -21.40 -29.93 25.91
C ILE A 381 -20.13 -29.18 25.57
N ARG A 382 -19.10 -29.91 25.12
CA ARG A 382 -17.88 -29.32 24.57
C ARG A 382 -18.00 -29.19 23.07
N VAL A 383 -17.73 -27.99 22.58
CA VAL A 383 -17.71 -27.70 21.14
C VAL A 383 -16.27 -27.63 20.68
N MET A 384 -15.96 -28.36 19.62
CA MET A 384 -14.67 -28.39 18.95
C MET A 384 -14.86 -27.95 17.51
N ALA A 385 -13.91 -27.19 16.97
CA ALA A 385 -13.92 -26.81 15.56
C ALA A 385 -12.54 -27.06 14.95
N SER A 386 -12.53 -27.52 13.69
CA SER A 386 -11.31 -27.64 12.91
C SER A 386 -11.01 -26.31 12.24
N VAL A 387 -9.92 -25.64 12.65
CA VAL A 387 -9.48 -24.37 12.09
C VAL A 387 -8.07 -24.57 11.55
N GLY A 388 -7.88 -24.43 10.23
CA GLY A 388 -6.57 -24.60 9.60
C GLY A 388 -5.96 -26.00 9.77
N GLY A 389 -6.80 -27.05 9.81
CA GLY A 389 -6.37 -28.44 9.96
C GLY A 389 -6.05 -28.88 11.40
N ARG A 390 -6.17 -27.98 12.39
CA ARG A 390 -6.03 -28.32 13.81
C ARG A 390 -7.39 -28.22 14.51
N THR A 391 -7.70 -29.22 15.33
CA THR A 391 -8.93 -29.21 16.13
C THR A 391 -8.70 -28.38 17.39
N GLN A 392 -9.51 -27.33 17.58
CA GLN A 392 -9.46 -26.44 18.73
C GLN A 392 -10.78 -26.49 19.52
N SER A 393 -10.68 -26.42 20.85
CA SER A 393 -11.87 -26.29 21.73
C SER A 393 -12.43 -24.88 21.67
N MET A 394 -13.72 -24.77 21.38
CA MET A 394 -14.50 -23.54 21.31
C MET A 394 -15.23 -23.23 22.63
N GLY A 395 -15.02 -24.07 23.65
CA GLY A 395 -15.56 -23.89 24.99
C GLY A 395 -16.51 -24.99 25.43
N ASP A 396 -16.83 -24.93 26.73
CA ASP A 396 -17.71 -25.87 27.42
C ASP A 396 -19.00 -25.13 27.80
N TYR A 397 -20.14 -25.67 27.37
CA TYR A 397 -21.47 -25.09 27.60
C TYR A 397 -22.29 -25.99 28.52
N THR A 398 -22.69 -25.45 29.67
CA THR A 398 -23.41 -26.19 30.71
C THR A 398 -24.92 -26.00 30.59
N TYR A 399 -25.64 -27.11 30.49
CA TYR A 399 -27.08 -27.19 30.46
C TYR A 399 -27.60 -27.89 31.71
N ARG A 400 -28.66 -27.35 32.30
CA ARG A 400 -29.33 -27.95 33.46
C ARG A 400 -30.30 -29.02 33.00
N VAL A 401 -30.28 -30.20 33.62
CA VAL A 401 -31.21 -31.28 33.27
C VAL A 401 -32.41 -31.25 34.20
N ARG A 402 -33.59 -31.04 33.62
CA ARG A 402 -34.87 -31.07 34.33
C ARG A 402 -35.73 -32.23 33.84
N GLN A 403 -36.69 -32.62 34.67
CA GLN A 403 -37.75 -33.51 34.24
C GLN A 403 -38.71 -32.74 33.32
N LEU A 404 -39.35 -33.43 32.36
CA LEU A 404 -40.43 -32.83 31.57
C LEU A 404 -41.49 -32.22 32.53
N PRO A 405 -42.10 -31.07 32.24
CA PRO A 405 -43.20 -30.54 33.04
C PRO A 405 -44.35 -31.55 33.18
N ASP A 406 -45.18 -31.40 34.21
CA ASP A 406 -46.32 -32.29 34.37
C ASP A 406 -47.39 -31.98 33.32
N PRO A 407 -47.94 -33.01 32.65
CA PRO A 407 -48.98 -32.81 31.64
C PRO A 407 -50.31 -32.42 32.29
N SER A 408 -51.20 -31.85 31.49
CA SER A 408 -52.58 -31.61 31.91
C SER A 408 -53.52 -32.65 31.27
N PRO A 409 -54.45 -33.24 32.04
CA PRO A 409 -55.45 -34.15 31.50
C PRO A 409 -56.54 -33.36 30.76
N PHE A 410 -56.98 -33.87 29.62
CA PHE A 410 -58.10 -33.34 28.85
C PHE A 410 -58.89 -34.47 28.20
N ILE A 411 -60.15 -34.17 27.89
CA ILE A 411 -61.01 -35.06 27.11
C ILE A 411 -60.92 -34.62 25.65
N GLU A 412 -60.48 -35.52 24.77
CA GLU A 412 -60.51 -35.30 23.33
C GLU A 412 -61.88 -35.70 22.78
N TYR A 413 -62.52 -34.79 22.05
CA TYR A 413 -63.80 -35.03 21.41
C TYR A 413 -63.87 -34.39 20.04
N THR A 414 -64.72 -34.93 19.18
CA THR A 414 -64.92 -34.40 17.83
C THR A 414 -66.20 -33.58 17.81
N GLU A 415 -66.10 -32.35 17.31
CA GLU A 415 -67.23 -31.46 17.06
C GLU A 415 -67.08 -30.92 15.64
N ASP A 416 -68.09 -31.10 14.80
CA ASP A 416 -68.07 -30.70 13.38
C ASP A 416 -66.85 -31.22 12.58
N GLY A 417 -66.45 -32.47 12.85
CA GLY A 417 -65.30 -33.11 12.17
C GLY A 417 -63.93 -32.63 12.63
N THR A 418 -63.85 -31.70 13.57
CA THR A 418 -62.58 -31.17 14.11
C THR A 418 -62.32 -31.74 15.52
N PRO A 419 -61.11 -32.26 15.81
CA PRO A 419 -60.74 -32.69 17.16
C PRO A 419 -60.56 -31.48 18.08
N LYS A 420 -61.29 -31.46 19.20
CA LYS A 420 -61.23 -30.44 20.25
C LYS A 420 -60.79 -31.08 21.57
N ARG A 421 -60.07 -30.30 22.39
CA ARG A 421 -59.58 -30.69 23.72
C ARG A 421 -60.38 -29.97 24.80
N TYR A 422 -61.17 -30.71 25.58
CA TYR A 422 -61.91 -30.19 26.73
C TYR A 422 -61.02 -30.13 27.97
N ARG A 423 -60.77 -28.92 28.49
CA ARG A 423 -59.89 -28.65 29.64
C ARG A 423 -60.63 -28.19 30.90
N GLY A 424 -61.94 -28.38 30.97
CA GLY A 424 -62.76 -28.01 32.13
C GLY A 424 -63.45 -26.65 32.03
N GLY A 425 -64.34 -26.37 32.98
CA GLY A 425 -64.98 -25.06 33.17
C GLY A 425 -66.10 -24.68 32.18
N ARG A 426 -66.40 -25.52 31.18
CA ARG A 426 -67.50 -25.32 30.22
C ARG A 426 -68.46 -26.51 30.24
N GLY A 427 -69.69 -26.31 29.79
CA GLY A 427 -70.64 -27.41 29.64
C GLY A 427 -70.21 -28.36 28.52
N LEU A 428 -70.05 -29.66 28.81
CA LEU A 428 -69.81 -30.72 27.83
C LEU A 428 -71.11 -31.49 27.62
N SER A 429 -71.54 -31.69 26.37
CA SER A 429 -72.78 -32.41 26.10
C SER A 429 -72.68 -33.86 26.56
N LYS A 430 -73.76 -34.40 27.13
CA LYS A 430 -73.79 -35.81 27.54
C LYS A 430 -73.52 -36.76 26.38
N ALA A 431 -74.01 -36.45 25.18
CA ALA A 431 -73.79 -37.27 23.99
C ALA A 431 -72.30 -37.37 23.61
N ILE A 432 -71.58 -36.24 23.69
CA ILE A 432 -70.14 -36.21 23.45
C ILE A 432 -69.40 -37.04 24.51
N LEU A 433 -69.72 -36.84 25.79
CA LEU A 433 -69.10 -37.58 26.90
C LEU A 433 -69.29 -39.10 26.78
N MET A 434 -70.46 -39.55 26.31
CA MET A 434 -70.73 -40.98 26.11
C MET A 434 -69.98 -41.59 24.92
N ASN A 435 -69.66 -40.77 23.92
CA ASN A 435 -68.93 -41.18 22.71
C ASN A 435 -67.40 -41.10 22.90
N THR A 436 -66.91 -40.35 23.89
CA THR A 436 -65.49 -40.29 24.21
C THR A 436 -65.01 -41.62 24.83
N PRO A 437 -63.92 -42.22 24.32
CA PRO A 437 -63.40 -43.47 24.87
C PRO A 437 -62.73 -43.29 26.24
N GLY A 438 -62.07 -42.16 26.48
CA GLY A 438 -61.24 -41.96 27.66
C GLY A 438 -60.64 -40.57 27.78
N ILE A 439 -59.52 -40.49 28.50
CA ILE A 439 -58.81 -39.25 28.82
C ILE A 439 -57.40 -39.33 28.24
N VAL A 440 -56.93 -38.19 27.73
CA VAL A 440 -55.56 -38.01 27.23
C VAL A 440 -54.85 -37.02 28.15
N ALA A 441 -53.55 -37.18 28.33
CA ALA A 441 -52.71 -36.23 29.03
C ALA A 441 -51.63 -35.72 28.06
N ALA A 442 -51.44 -34.41 27.97
CA ALA A 442 -50.33 -33.84 27.23
C ALA A 442 -49.83 -32.57 27.91
N ILE A 443 -48.57 -32.24 27.67
CA ILE A 443 -48.07 -30.87 27.86
C ILE A 443 -48.50 -30.12 26.60
N ASP A 444 -49.27 -29.06 26.80
CA ASP A 444 -49.85 -28.26 25.72
C ASP A 444 -49.78 -26.78 26.10
N ASP A 445 -48.57 -26.24 25.97
CA ASP A 445 -48.24 -24.84 26.27
C ASP A 445 -47.93 -24.06 24.98
N GLY A 446 -48.51 -24.50 23.84
CA GLY A 446 -48.33 -23.92 22.51
C GLY A 446 -46.95 -24.15 21.86
N LEU A 447 -45.89 -24.34 22.66
CA LEU A 447 -44.52 -24.60 22.21
C LEU A 447 -44.14 -26.09 22.25
N LEU A 448 -44.69 -26.83 23.22
CA LEU A 448 -44.49 -28.27 23.39
C LEU A 448 -45.86 -28.95 23.30
N ASN A 449 -45.98 -29.95 22.42
CA ASN A 449 -47.16 -30.82 22.31
C ASN A 449 -46.68 -32.27 22.51
N ILE A 450 -46.42 -32.62 23.77
CA ILE A 450 -45.86 -33.92 24.14
C ILE A 450 -46.97 -34.76 24.75
N ASN A 451 -47.29 -35.87 24.09
CA ASN A 451 -48.32 -36.79 24.55
C ASN A 451 -47.80 -37.71 25.66
N PHE A 452 -48.59 -37.85 26.71
CA PHE A 452 -48.36 -38.79 27.82
C PHE A 452 -49.39 -39.91 27.73
N ARG A 453 -48.97 -41.13 28.06
CA ARG A 453 -49.86 -42.29 28.10
C ARG A 453 -50.52 -42.37 29.46
N VAL A 454 -51.84 -42.26 29.52
CA VAL A 454 -52.61 -42.41 30.75
C VAL A 454 -52.67 -43.88 31.17
N LEU A 455 -52.33 -44.17 32.42
CA LEU A 455 -52.35 -45.51 33.03
C LEU A 455 -53.65 -45.79 33.78
N GLY A 456 -54.29 -44.75 34.34
CA GLY A 456 -55.53 -44.88 35.10
C GLY A 456 -55.97 -43.55 35.69
N PHE A 457 -57.25 -43.42 36.02
CA PHE A 457 -57.83 -42.25 36.69
C PHE A 457 -59.06 -42.64 37.51
N GLU A 458 -59.51 -41.74 38.37
CA GLU A 458 -60.77 -41.87 39.11
C GLU A 458 -61.74 -40.80 38.66
N ALA A 459 -63.01 -41.16 38.48
CA ALA A 459 -64.10 -40.22 38.26
C ALA A 459 -64.92 -40.15 39.56
N VAL A 460 -64.93 -38.98 40.18
CA VAL A 460 -65.63 -38.72 41.44
C VAL A 460 -66.97 -38.07 41.14
N PHE A 461 -68.04 -38.80 41.42
CA PHE A 461 -69.42 -38.33 41.30
C PHE A 461 -69.97 -37.91 42.68
N PHE A 462 -71.06 -37.16 42.69
CA PHE A 462 -71.80 -36.85 43.92
C PHE A 462 -73.20 -37.44 43.83
N ASP A 463 -73.61 -38.17 44.86
CA ASP A 463 -74.97 -38.66 44.99
C ASP A 463 -75.93 -37.52 45.42
N ASN A 464 -77.23 -37.84 45.54
CA ASN A 464 -78.23 -36.87 45.97
C ASN A 464 -78.08 -36.46 47.46
N MET A 465 -77.27 -37.17 48.24
CA MET A 465 -76.95 -36.88 49.64
C MET A 465 -75.65 -36.09 49.80
N GLY A 466 -74.93 -35.82 48.70
CA GLY A 466 -73.67 -35.09 48.69
C GLY A 466 -72.43 -35.94 48.97
N ASN A 467 -72.56 -37.27 49.05
CA ASN A 467 -71.40 -38.16 49.22
C ASN A 467 -70.62 -38.29 47.92
N ALA A 468 -69.29 -38.28 48.03
CA ALA A 468 -68.39 -38.54 46.92
C ALA A 468 -68.33 -40.05 46.61
N VAL A 469 -68.67 -40.42 45.37
CA VAL A 469 -68.62 -41.79 44.86
C VAL A 469 -67.48 -41.88 43.84
N PRO A 470 -66.26 -42.29 44.25
CA PRO A 470 -65.13 -42.46 43.35
C PRO A 470 -65.25 -43.79 42.58
N GLU A 471 -65.26 -43.72 41.25
CA GLU A 471 -65.24 -44.88 40.37
C GLU A 471 -63.93 -44.94 39.57
N VAL A 472 -63.28 -46.11 39.57
CA VAL A 472 -61.99 -46.33 38.91
C VAL A 472 -62.18 -46.56 37.40
N SER A 473 -61.26 -46.02 36.59
CA SER A 473 -61.25 -46.18 35.13
C SER A 473 -60.72 -47.55 34.69
N SER A 474 -60.92 -47.87 33.40
CA SER A 474 -60.28 -49.01 32.74
C SER A 474 -59.06 -48.51 31.96
N GLY A 475 -57.94 -48.34 32.66
CA GLY A 475 -56.74 -47.74 32.08
C GLY A 475 -56.98 -46.29 31.66
N ALA A 476 -56.60 -45.95 30.43
CA ALA A 476 -56.90 -44.64 29.81
C ALA A 476 -58.37 -44.43 29.45
N SER A 477 -59.20 -45.49 29.47
CA SER A 477 -60.60 -45.45 29.02
C SER A 477 -61.60 -45.42 30.17
N PHE A 478 -62.79 -44.87 29.92
CA PHE A 478 -63.87 -44.89 30.90
C PHE A 478 -64.40 -46.31 31.13
N SER A 479 -64.57 -46.71 32.39
CA SER A 479 -65.13 -48.01 32.76
C SER A 479 -66.64 -48.07 32.53
N THR A 480 -67.21 -49.28 32.43
CA THR A 480 -68.67 -49.46 32.27
C THR A 480 -69.45 -48.78 33.39
N ARG A 481 -68.97 -48.87 34.63
CA ARG A 481 -69.58 -48.22 35.80
C ARG A 481 -69.57 -46.69 35.69
N GLN A 482 -68.46 -46.11 35.24
CA GLN A 482 -68.37 -44.66 34.98
C GLN A 482 -69.37 -44.23 33.89
N LYS A 483 -69.48 -45.00 32.80
CA LYS A 483 -70.46 -44.74 31.73
C LYS A 483 -71.91 -44.87 32.23
N ASP A 484 -72.20 -45.82 33.10
CA ASP A 484 -73.52 -45.97 33.73
C ASP A 484 -73.85 -44.75 34.60
N MET A 485 -72.88 -44.21 35.34
CA MET A 485 -73.04 -42.97 36.11
C MET A 485 -73.25 -41.75 35.19
N PHE A 486 -72.51 -41.64 34.09
CA PHE A 486 -72.72 -40.56 33.10
C PHE A 486 -74.15 -40.52 32.56
N ARG A 487 -74.78 -41.68 32.32
CA ARG A 487 -76.18 -41.73 31.86
C ARG A 487 -77.14 -41.13 32.90
N ARG A 488 -76.89 -41.36 34.19
CA ARG A 488 -77.71 -40.90 35.31
C ARG A 488 -77.55 -39.40 35.65
N LEU A 489 -76.43 -38.78 35.28
CA LEU A 489 -76.18 -37.35 35.55
C LEU A 489 -77.16 -36.44 34.80
N SER A 490 -77.85 -35.53 35.48
CA SER A 490 -78.68 -34.51 34.83
C SER A 490 -77.86 -33.29 34.39
N ARG A 491 -78.45 -32.46 33.52
CA ARG A 491 -77.87 -31.19 33.06
C ARG A 491 -77.50 -30.30 34.26
N GLY A 492 -76.31 -29.71 34.22
CA GLY A 492 -75.74 -28.85 35.27
C GLY A 492 -75.02 -29.60 36.39
N LYS A 493 -75.12 -30.94 36.46
CA LYS A 493 -74.36 -31.73 37.43
C LYS A 493 -72.88 -31.80 37.03
N ARG A 494 -72.02 -31.89 38.04
CA ARG A 494 -70.56 -31.90 37.88
C ARG A 494 -69.98 -33.18 38.42
N PHE A 495 -68.90 -33.63 37.80
CA PHE A 495 -68.04 -34.67 38.33
C PHE A 495 -66.59 -34.27 38.10
N TYR A 496 -65.69 -34.82 38.91
CA TYR A 496 -64.27 -34.52 38.84
C TYR A 496 -63.51 -35.76 38.40
N ILE A 497 -62.65 -35.60 37.41
CA ILE A 497 -61.63 -36.59 37.13
C ILE A 497 -60.42 -36.23 37.99
N SER A 498 -60.04 -37.15 38.86
CA SER A 498 -58.93 -36.99 39.80
C SER A 498 -58.00 -38.18 39.76
N ARG A 499 -56.85 -38.05 40.43
CA ARG A 499 -55.80 -39.09 40.53
C ARG A 499 -55.42 -39.69 39.17
N VAL A 500 -55.26 -38.83 38.17
CA VAL A 500 -54.83 -39.29 36.84
C VAL A 500 -53.36 -39.70 36.94
N ARG A 501 -53.08 -40.96 36.63
CA ARG A 501 -51.73 -41.51 36.52
C ARG A 501 -51.34 -41.54 35.05
N ALA A 502 -50.19 -40.98 34.71
CA ALA A 502 -49.69 -40.94 33.34
C ALA A 502 -48.19 -41.22 33.29
N VAL A 503 -47.72 -41.79 32.18
CA VAL A 503 -46.31 -42.02 31.90
C VAL A 503 -45.90 -41.22 30.66
N GLY A 504 -44.84 -40.42 30.80
CA GLY A 504 -44.29 -39.62 29.71
C GLY A 504 -43.35 -40.39 28.80
N PRO A 505 -42.88 -39.76 27.71
CA PRO A 505 -41.82 -40.32 26.86
C PRO A 505 -40.50 -40.54 27.62
N ASP A 506 -40.32 -39.84 28.74
CA ASP A 506 -39.21 -40.02 29.69
C ASP A 506 -39.29 -41.31 30.50
N GLY A 507 -40.39 -42.07 30.41
CA GLY A 507 -40.58 -43.36 31.08
C GLY A 507 -40.94 -43.26 32.56
N VAL A 508 -41.13 -42.05 33.09
CA VAL A 508 -41.46 -41.83 34.51
C VAL A 508 -42.97 -41.78 34.70
N GLU A 509 -43.49 -42.61 35.61
CA GLU A 509 -44.90 -42.56 36.03
C GLU A 509 -45.13 -41.38 36.98
N ARG A 510 -46.23 -40.65 36.78
CA ARG A 510 -46.59 -39.47 37.56
C ARG A 510 -48.07 -39.47 37.90
N LEU A 511 -48.36 -38.99 39.10
CA LEU A 511 -49.70 -38.64 39.52
C LEU A 511 -49.92 -37.16 39.22
N LEU A 512 -50.86 -36.84 38.33
CA LEU A 512 -51.11 -35.48 37.91
C LEU A 512 -51.78 -34.69 39.05
N PRO A 513 -51.28 -33.49 39.39
CA PRO A 513 -51.84 -32.67 40.46
C PRO A 513 -53.16 -31.99 40.07
N THR A 514 -53.43 -31.90 38.76
CA THR A 514 -54.59 -31.23 38.21
C THR A 514 -55.81 -32.16 38.19
N THR A 515 -56.94 -31.63 38.65
CA THR A 515 -58.25 -32.29 38.53
C THR A 515 -59.04 -31.65 37.41
N LEU A 516 -59.69 -32.48 36.58
CA LEU A 516 -60.49 -31.99 35.46
C LEU A 516 -61.96 -31.96 35.88
N GLU A 517 -62.53 -30.76 35.98
CA GLU A 517 -63.96 -30.56 36.24
C GLU A 517 -64.76 -30.72 34.94
N VAL A 518 -65.75 -31.60 34.96
CA VAL A 518 -66.67 -31.79 33.84
C VAL A 518 -68.08 -31.40 34.28
N ILE A 519 -68.68 -30.45 33.55
CA ILE A 519 -70.06 -30.01 33.76
C ILE A 519 -70.91 -30.61 32.64
N VAL A 520 -71.90 -31.44 32.99
CA VAL A 520 -72.79 -32.04 31.99
C VAL A 520 -73.76 -30.99 31.48
N ASN A 521 -73.81 -30.76 30.17
CA ASN A 521 -74.77 -29.85 29.52
C ASN A 521 -75.86 -30.61 28.78
#